data_AF-D4ASP8-F1
#
_entry.id   AF-D4ASP8-F1
#
_cell.length_a   1.000
_cell.length_b   1.000
_cell.length_c   1.000
_cell.angle_alpha   90.00
_cell.angle_beta   90.00
_cell.angle_gamma   90.00
#
_symmetry.space_group_name_H-M   'P 1'
#
loop_
_entity.id
_entity.type
_entity.pdbx_description
1 polymer ?
#
loop_
_entity_poly.entity_id
_entity_poly.type
_entity_poly.pdbx_seq_one_letter_code
_entity_poly.pdbx_strand_id
1 'polypeptide(L)'
;METQAYTDRYIGVDACNTGLGVLIFAGAVNLGQSWATVLTLFGAVFTFYVQTWEEYHTHFLTLGIVSGPVEGILSLCFVFLTTALLGGGSFWHRPMLPTLGIPHFSVLSDSAYNLPFTTWWLIYGGFVLLFSTVTSIMNVLKVVEKRIVDRRLDPQAYMAKKAVGGNRDSGEDSKYTPLYGLLPAILPWTLLVPYLYMHPDILQNHLVPIILFTGILNAYSVGQMIVAHLVKLDFPYHNVLNLPLAVGVIDGLIPRLGLLEKSFIGTGQNQVAFVFTCLGLAVGIYGSFVVSLPTFDEYSMAYR
;
A
#
# COMPACT_ATOMS: atom_id res chain seq x y z
N MET A 1 14.65 -4.44 -26.00
CA MET A 1 15.08 -3.09 -25.59
C MET A 1 13.89 -2.15 -25.49
N GLU A 2 13.09 -1.95 -26.56
CA GLU A 2 11.77 -1.28 -26.44
C GLU A 2 10.85 -1.92 -25.38
N THR A 3 10.92 -3.24 -25.21
CA THR A 3 10.13 -4.00 -24.24
C THR A 3 10.42 -3.70 -22.78
N GLN A 4 11.63 -3.23 -22.42
CA GLN A 4 11.99 -3.00 -21.02
C GLN A 4 11.58 -1.59 -20.58
N ALA A 5 11.84 -0.60 -21.43
CA ALA A 5 11.32 0.78 -21.28
C ALA A 5 9.78 0.83 -21.22
N TYR A 6 9.10 -0.05 -21.99
CA TYR A 6 7.65 -0.20 -21.89
C TYR A 6 7.22 -0.80 -20.56
N THR A 7 7.88 -1.87 -20.11
CA THR A 7 7.59 -2.54 -18.82
C THR A 7 7.68 -1.53 -17.66
N ASP A 8 8.72 -0.71 -17.60
CA ASP A 8 8.93 0.26 -16.53
C ASP A 8 7.85 1.35 -16.48
N ARG A 9 7.30 1.72 -17.65
CA ARG A 9 6.21 2.69 -17.77
C ARG A 9 4.87 2.12 -17.27
N TYR A 10 4.64 0.81 -17.37
CA TYR A 10 3.41 0.17 -16.91
C TYR A 10 3.36 -0.03 -15.39
N ILE A 11 4.50 -0.26 -14.73
CA ILE A 11 4.49 -0.64 -13.31
C ILE A 11 4.10 0.54 -12.38
N GLY A 12 4.49 1.77 -12.71
CA GLY A 12 3.99 2.95 -11.99
C GLY A 12 2.47 3.13 -12.15
N VAL A 13 1.94 2.82 -13.33
CA VAL A 13 0.51 2.90 -13.61
C VAL A 13 -0.28 1.86 -12.82
N ASP A 14 0.27 0.65 -12.66
CA ASP A 14 -0.33 -0.42 -11.84
C ASP A 14 -0.44 -0.03 -10.36
N ALA A 15 0.54 0.71 -9.83
CA ALA A 15 0.51 1.16 -8.45
C ALA A 15 -0.62 2.19 -8.19
N CYS A 16 -0.89 3.10 -9.14
CA CYS A 16 -2.04 4.02 -9.08
C CYS A 16 -3.38 3.29 -9.18
N ASN A 17 -3.44 2.19 -9.92
CA ASN A 17 -4.65 1.39 -10.09
C ASN A 17 -5.15 0.81 -8.77
N THR A 18 -4.28 0.61 -7.78
CA THR A 18 -4.65 0.12 -6.45
C THR A 18 -5.70 1.00 -5.77
N GLY A 19 -5.51 2.34 -5.78
CA GLY A 19 -6.46 3.27 -5.17
C GLY A 19 -7.81 3.32 -5.91
N LEU A 20 -7.77 3.25 -7.24
CA LEU A 20 -8.97 3.20 -8.08
C LEU A 20 -9.75 1.89 -7.88
N GLY A 21 -9.04 0.76 -7.77
CA GLY A 21 -9.63 -0.55 -7.47
C GLY A 21 -10.39 -0.54 -6.14
N VAL A 22 -9.85 0.14 -5.12
CA VAL A 22 -10.53 0.31 -3.83
C VAL A 22 -11.81 1.15 -3.96
N LEU A 23 -11.81 2.21 -4.77
CA LEU A 23 -13.02 3.00 -5.02
C LEU A 23 -14.12 2.15 -5.69
N ILE A 24 -13.75 1.36 -6.71
CA ILE A 24 -14.68 0.48 -7.42
C ILE A 24 -15.23 -0.58 -6.47
N PHE A 25 -14.36 -1.22 -5.67
CA PHE A 25 -14.76 -2.21 -4.68
C PHE A 25 -15.71 -1.61 -3.63
N ALA A 26 -15.32 -0.49 -3.01
CA ALA A 26 -16.12 0.18 -1.99
C ALA A 26 -17.49 0.62 -2.54
N GLY A 27 -17.55 1.03 -3.81
CA GLY A 27 -18.80 1.30 -4.51
C GLY A 27 -19.65 0.03 -4.74
N ALA A 28 -19.03 -1.06 -5.20
CA ALA A 28 -19.72 -2.32 -5.48
C ALA A 28 -20.35 -2.95 -4.23
N VAL A 29 -19.65 -2.88 -3.09
CA VAL A 29 -20.15 -3.42 -1.80
C VAL A 29 -20.84 -2.36 -0.92
N ASN A 30 -21.01 -1.13 -1.43
CA ASN A 30 -21.63 0.00 -0.73
C ASN A 30 -21.04 0.27 0.66
N LEU A 31 -19.71 0.31 0.79
CA LEU A 31 -19.04 0.67 2.06
C LEU A 31 -19.17 2.15 2.40
N GLY A 32 -19.47 2.98 1.39
CA GLY A 32 -19.59 4.43 1.53
C GLY A 32 -18.28 5.10 1.96
N GLN A 33 -18.42 6.30 2.51
CA GLN A 33 -17.31 7.07 3.06
C GLN A 33 -17.13 6.75 4.55
N SER A 34 -16.46 5.63 4.83
CA SER A 34 -16.36 5.07 6.18
C SER A 34 -14.97 4.51 6.47
N TRP A 35 -14.72 4.21 7.75
CA TRP A 35 -13.50 3.53 8.19
C TRP A 35 -13.30 2.17 7.51
N ALA A 36 -14.38 1.47 7.10
CA ALA A 36 -14.27 0.24 6.35
C ALA A 36 -13.58 0.45 4.99
N THR A 37 -13.89 1.55 4.31
CA THR A 37 -13.22 1.94 3.06
C THR A 37 -11.75 2.31 3.31
N VAL A 38 -11.46 3.00 4.41
CA VAL A 38 -10.07 3.33 4.81
C VAL A 38 -9.26 2.06 5.10
N LEU A 39 -9.84 1.09 5.80
CA LEU A 39 -9.19 -0.21 6.09
C LEU A 39 -8.97 -1.03 4.82
N THR A 40 -9.93 -0.99 3.89
CA THR A 40 -9.78 -1.64 2.57
C THR A 40 -8.65 -1.00 1.78
N LEU A 41 -8.56 0.34 1.80
CA LEU A 41 -7.47 1.07 1.17
C LEU A 41 -6.12 0.69 1.79
N PHE A 42 -6.05 0.61 3.12
CA PHE A 42 -4.86 0.17 3.85
C PHE A 42 -4.42 -1.22 3.40
N GLY A 43 -5.31 -2.20 3.43
CA GLY A 43 -4.98 -3.57 3.05
C GLY A 43 -4.45 -3.67 1.61
N ALA A 44 -5.11 -2.98 0.66
CA ALA A 44 -4.72 -3.02 -0.74
C ALA A 44 -3.34 -2.37 -0.98
N VAL A 45 -3.16 -1.14 -0.48
CA VAL A 45 -1.91 -0.37 -0.61
C VAL A 45 -0.74 -1.05 0.10
N PHE A 46 -0.97 -1.51 1.34
CA PHE A 46 0.07 -2.14 2.16
C PHE A 46 0.51 -3.48 1.56
N THR A 47 -0.42 -4.31 1.08
CA THR A 47 -0.08 -5.56 0.38
C THR A 47 0.82 -5.28 -0.80
N PHE A 48 0.45 -4.34 -1.67
CA PHE A 48 1.21 -4.02 -2.86
C PHE A 48 2.63 -3.50 -2.54
N TYR A 49 2.75 -2.67 -1.51
CA TYR A 49 4.04 -2.20 -1.01
C TYR A 49 4.91 -3.37 -0.53
N VAL A 50 4.38 -4.22 0.35
CA VAL A 50 5.14 -5.34 0.95
C VAL A 50 5.61 -6.34 -0.10
N GLN A 51 4.78 -6.64 -1.10
CA GLN A 51 5.19 -7.54 -2.19
C GLN A 51 6.33 -6.95 -3.02
N THR A 52 6.25 -5.65 -3.31
CA THR A 52 7.33 -4.97 -4.05
C THR A 52 8.62 -4.86 -3.20
N TRP A 53 8.48 -4.67 -1.88
CA TRP A 53 9.60 -4.70 -0.94
C TRP A 53 10.27 -6.07 -0.88
N GLU A 54 9.48 -7.15 -0.83
CA GLU A 54 10.00 -8.50 -0.90
C GLU A 54 10.76 -8.74 -2.22
N GLU A 55 10.18 -8.36 -3.35
CA GLU A 55 10.84 -8.47 -4.66
C GLU A 55 12.14 -7.66 -4.70
N TYR A 56 12.14 -6.43 -4.15
CA TYR A 56 13.35 -5.60 -4.07
C TYR A 56 14.50 -6.35 -3.40
N HIS A 57 14.24 -7.00 -2.26
CA HIS A 57 15.28 -7.68 -1.48
C HIS A 57 15.61 -9.09 -1.98
N THR A 58 14.63 -9.82 -2.51
CA THR A 58 14.80 -11.23 -2.92
C THR A 58 15.16 -11.40 -4.39
N HIS A 59 14.89 -10.40 -5.24
CA HIS A 59 15.00 -10.43 -6.70
C HIS A 59 14.12 -11.46 -7.41
N PHE A 60 13.16 -12.06 -6.71
CA PHE A 60 12.19 -12.96 -7.30
C PHE A 60 10.81 -12.64 -6.72
N LEU A 61 9.79 -12.59 -7.59
CA LEU A 61 8.40 -12.63 -7.17
C LEU A 61 8.07 -14.04 -6.67
N THR A 62 8.33 -14.29 -5.39
CA THR A 62 7.85 -15.50 -4.73
C THR A 62 6.35 -15.38 -4.53
N LEU A 63 5.56 -15.76 -5.55
CA LEU A 63 4.15 -16.08 -5.34
C LEU A 63 4.09 -17.32 -4.45
N GLY A 64 4.02 -17.10 -3.13
CA GLY A 64 3.71 -18.14 -2.17
C GLY A 64 2.33 -18.74 -2.41
N ILE A 65 1.99 -19.79 -1.65
CA ILE A 65 0.66 -20.44 -1.70
C ILE A 65 -0.47 -19.43 -1.38
N VAL A 66 -0.17 -18.47 -0.51
CA VAL A 66 -1.00 -17.27 -0.29
C VAL A 66 -0.13 -16.07 -0.55
N SER A 67 -0.31 -15.43 -1.71
CA SER A 67 0.53 -14.31 -2.15
C SER A 67 0.01 -12.96 -1.63
N GLY A 68 -1.29 -12.85 -1.36
CA GLY A 68 -1.99 -11.59 -1.07
C GLY A 68 -2.67 -11.05 -2.33
N PRO A 69 -1.92 -10.61 -3.37
CA PRO A 69 -2.50 -10.09 -4.61
C PRO A 69 -3.40 -11.08 -5.35
N VAL A 70 -3.00 -12.36 -5.47
CA VAL A 70 -3.78 -13.36 -6.20
C VAL A 70 -5.13 -13.60 -5.52
N GLU A 71 -5.11 -13.81 -4.22
CA GLU A 71 -6.31 -13.99 -3.40
C GLU A 71 -7.18 -12.74 -3.44
N GLY A 72 -6.56 -11.55 -3.42
CA GLY A 72 -7.22 -10.26 -3.56
C GLY A 72 -7.98 -10.13 -4.88
N ILE A 73 -7.33 -10.39 -6.02
CA ILE A 73 -7.96 -10.28 -7.35
C ILE A 73 -9.07 -11.32 -7.50
N LEU A 74 -8.85 -12.57 -7.09
CA LEU A 74 -9.89 -13.61 -7.12
C LEU A 74 -11.10 -13.22 -6.25
N SER A 75 -10.85 -12.65 -5.07
CA SER A 75 -11.90 -12.14 -4.18
C SER A 75 -12.66 -10.98 -4.82
N LEU A 76 -11.98 -10.05 -5.48
CA LEU A 76 -12.61 -8.95 -6.22
C LEU A 76 -13.48 -9.45 -7.37
N CYS A 77 -12.98 -10.39 -8.18
CA CYS A 77 -13.75 -11.01 -9.26
C CYS A 77 -15.00 -11.70 -8.73
N PHE A 78 -14.87 -12.45 -7.63
CA PHE A 78 -16.01 -13.08 -6.96
C PHE A 78 -17.03 -12.05 -6.48
N VAL A 79 -16.58 -11.00 -5.79
CA VAL A 79 -17.45 -9.93 -5.28
C VAL A 79 -18.17 -9.21 -6.41
N PHE A 80 -17.50 -8.87 -7.51
CA PHE A 80 -18.14 -8.21 -8.64
C PHE A 80 -19.17 -9.11 -9.32
N LEU A 81 -18.86 -10.40 -9.51
CA LEU A 81 -19.79 -11.35 -10.09
C LEU A 81 -21.03 -11.54 -9.22
N THR A 82 -20.88 -11.74 -7.91
CA THR A 82 -22.03 -11.92 -7.01
C THR A 82 -22.83 -10.63 -6.85
N THR A 83 -22.18 -9.46 -6.84
CA THR A 83 -22.88 -8.15 -6.84
C THR A 83 -23.76 -8.01 -8.09
N ALA A 84 -23.25 -8.42 -9.25
CA ALA A 84 -24.00 -8.39 -10.51
C ALA A 84 -25.17 -9.40 -10.52
N LEU A 85 -24.98 -10.60 -9.99
CA LEU A 85 -26.00 -11.65 -9.98
C LEU A 85 -27.10 -11.43 -8.93
N LEU A 86 -26.75 -10.91 -7.75
CA LEU A 86 -27.64 -10.81 -6.59
C LEU A 86 -28.32 -9.44 -6.43
N GLY A 87 -28.18 -8.56 -7.42
CA GLY A 87 -28.96 -7.33 -7.52
C GLY A 87 -28.40 -6.13 -6.77
N GLY A 88 -27.08 -6.05 -6.55
CA GLY A 88 -26.39 -4.84 -6.11
C GLY A 88 -25.77 -4.86 -4.71
N GLY A 89 -25.15 -3.74 -4.33
CA GLY A 89 -24.29 -3.65 -3.14
C GLY A 89 -24.96 -3.82 -1.78
N SER A 90 -26.29 -3.64 -1.71
CA SER A 90 -27.07 -3.82 -0.47
C SER A 90 -27.06 -5.27 0.04
N PHE A 91 -26.81 -6.25 -0.84
CA PHE A 91 -26.68 -7.65 -0.46
C PHE A 91 -25.58 -7.87 0.59
N TRP A 92 -24.46 -7.16 0.46
CA TRP A 92 -23.29 -7.33 1.33
C TRP A 92 -23.49 -6.85 2.77
N HIS A 93 -24.55 -6.08 3.03
CA HIS A 93 -24.91 -5.62 4.36
C HIS A 93 -25.82 -6.61 5.11
N ARG A 94 -26.21 -7.71 4.48
CA ARG A 94 -26.97 -8.78 5.15
C ARG A 94 -26.06 -9.61 6.06
N PRO A 95 -26.59 -10.17 7.17
CA PRO A 95 -25.86 -11.11 8.01
C PRO A 95 -25.35 -12.32 7.21
N MET A 96 -24.04 -12.60 7.27
CA MET A 96 -23.44 -13.65 6.44
C MET A 96 -23.91 -15.06 6.83
N LEU A 97 -23.70 -15.44 8.09
CA LEU A 97 -23.97 -16.81 8.56
C LEU A 97 -25.45 -17.19 8.40
N PRO A 98 -26.44 -16.33 8.77
CA PRO A 98 -27.84 -16.60 8.51
C PRO A 98 -28.18 -16.70 7.02
N THR A 99 -27.60 -15.83 6.18
CA THR A 99 -27.86 -15.84 4.73
C THR A 99 -27.33 -17.10 4.06
N LEU A 100 -26.24 -17.67 4.58
CA LEU A 100 -25.69 -18.95 4.15
C LEU A 100 -26.40 -20.17 4.76
N GLY A 101 -27.40 -19.97 5.62
CA GLY A 101 -28.14 -21.06 6.28
C GLY A 101 -27.37 -21.78 7.38
N ILE A 102 -26.30 -21.19 7.91
CA ILE A 102 -25.49 -21.79 8.98
C ILE A 102 -26.26 -21.62 10.30
N PRO A 103 -26.58 -22.70 11.04
CA PRO A 103 -27.34 -22.61 12.28
C PRO A 103 -26.54 -21.91 13.39
N HIS A 104 -27.25 -21.27 14.33
CA HIS A 104 -26.62 -20.63 15.48
C HIS A 104 -26.01 -21.67 16.42
N PHE A 105 -24.69 -21.58 16.66
CA PHE A 105 -23.98 -22.43 17.62
C PHE A 105 -23.82 -21.68 18.95
N SER A 106 -23.94 -22.40 20.07
CA SER A 106 -23.81 -21.81 21.43
C SER A 106 -22.43 -21.22 21.75
N VAL A 107 -21.43 -21.47 20.89
CA VAL A 107 -20.06 -20.93 21.00
C VAL A 107 -19.97 -19.52 20.39
N LEU A 108 -20.88 -19.16 19.47
CA LEU A 108 -20.91 -17.83 18.86
C LEU A 108 -21.80 -16.89 19.68
N SER A 109 -21.37 -15.63 19.84
CA SER A 109 -22.23 -14.58 20.37
C SER A 109 -23.23 -14.12 19.30
N ASP A 110 -24.40 -13.64 19.73
CA ASP A 110 -25.43 -13.12 18.82
C ASP A 110 -24.89 -11.99 17.92
N SER A 111 -23.99 -11.17 18.45
CA SER A 111 -23.35 -10.10 17.68
C SER A 111 -22.43 -10.65 16.58
N ALA A 112 -21.65 -11.69 16.87
CA ALA A 112 -20.77 -12.34 15.89
C ALA A 112 -21.59 -13.06 14.81
N TYR A 113 -22.72 -13.66 15.19
CA TYR A 113 -23.57 -14.40 14.26
C TYR A 113 -24.25 -13.48 13.25
N ASN A 114 -24.63 -12.28 13.67
CA ASN A 114 -25.32 -11.30 12.84
C ASN A 114 -24.37 -10.36 12.07
N LEU A 115 -23.07 -10.60 12.08
CA LEU A 115 -22.12 -9.77 11.34
C LEU A 115 -22.42 -9.79 9.83
N PRO A 116 -22.42 -8.60 9.18
CA PRO A 116 -22.69 -8.50 7.75
C PRO A 116 -21.51 -9.06 6.94
N PHE A 117 -21.76 -9.44 5.67
CA PHE A 117 -20.70 -9.91 4.78
C PHE A 117 -19.55 -8.90 4.66
N THR A 118 -19.84 -7.60 4.65
CA THR A 118 -18.81 -6.54 4.61
C THR A 118 -17.80 -6.66 5.75
N THR A 119 -18.25 -6.92 6.99
CA THR A 119 -17.35 -7.11 8.13
C THR A 119 -16.55 -8.40 8.01
N TRP A 120 -17.18 -9.49 7.57
CA TRP A 120 -16.47 -10.75 7.32
C TRP A 120 -15.40 -10.61 6.24
N TRP A 121 -15.66 -9.84 5.17
CA TRP A 121 -14.66 -9.51 4.16
C TRP A 121 -13.48 -8.73 4.73
N LEU A 122 -13.71 -7.76 5.61
CA LEU A 122 -12.63 -7.03 6.27
C LEU A 122 -11.79 -7.95 7.17
N ILE A 123 -12.45 -8.86 7.91
CA ILE A 123 -11.76 -9.85 8.75
C ILE A 123 -10.90 -10.77 7.88
N TYR A 124 -11.49 -11.34 6.81
CA TYR A 124 -10.77 -12.17 5.84
C TYR A 124 -9.58 -11.42 5.23
N GLY A 125 -9.79 -10.20 4.75
CA GLY A 125 -8.73 -9.35 4.20
C GLY A 125 -7.62 -9.08 5.20
N GLY A 126 -7.96 -8.84 6.48
CA GLY A 126 -6.98 -8.69 7.55
C GLY A 126 -6.15 -9.95 7.80
N PHE A 127 -6.78 -11.14 7.76
CA PHE A 127 -6.06 -12.41 7.89
C PHE A 127 -5.12 -12.66 6.71
N VAL A 128 -5.58 -12.43 5.47
CA VAL A 128 -4.75 -12.57 4.26
C VAL A 128 -3.57 -11.59 4.30
N LEU A 129 -3.83 -10.33 4.68
CA LEU A 129 -2.81 -9.29 4.83
C LEU A 129 -1.73 -9.67 5.86
N LEU A 130 -2.16 -10.18 7.03
CA LEU A 130 -1.24 -10.59 8.08
C LEU A 130 -0.37 -11.77 7.61
N PHE A 131 -0.99 -12.78 7.01
CA PHE A 131 -0.28 -13.97 6.55
C PHE A 131 0.69 -13.65 5.41
N SER A 132 0.27 -12.86 4.42
CA SER A 132 1.13 -12.43 3.32
C SER A 132 2.32 -11.63 3.84
N THR A 133 2.08 -10.66 4.74
CA THR A 133 3.14 -9.82 5.32
C THR A 133 4.16 -10.63 6.10
N VAL A 134 3.71 -11.53 6.97
CA VAL A 134 4.61 -12.40 7.76
C VAL A 134 5.42 -13.31 6.83
N THR A 135 4.78 -13.88 5.81
CA THR A 135 5.45 -14.74 4.83
C THR A 135 6.52 -13.97 4.05
N SER A 136 6.20 -12.78 3.56
CA SER A 136 7.15 -11.89 2.88
C SER A 136 8.35 -11.53 3.76
N ILE A 137 8.10 -11.18 5.03
CA ILE A 137 9.17 -10.92 6.00
C ILE A 137 10.06 -12.15 6.17
N MET A 138 9.47 -13.33 6.38
CA MET A 138 10.23 -14.57 6.55
C MET A 138 11.06 -14.91 5.32
N ASN A 139 10.55 -14.68 4.11
CA ASN A 139 11.26 -14.93 2.87
C ASN A 139 12.47 -14.01 2.71
N VAL A 140 12.28 -12.69 2.93
CA VAL A 140 13.37 -11.72 2.91
C VAL A 140 14.44 -12.09 3.92
N LEU A 141 14.08 -12.33 5.19
CA LEU A 141 15.04 -12.66 6.24
C LEU A 141 15.83 -13.94 5.95
N LYS A 142 15.21 -14.95 5.33
CA LYS A 142 15.89 -16.19 4.90
C LYS A 142 16.90 -15.93 3.78
N VAL A 143 16.55 -15.13 2.78
CA VAL A 143 17.45 -14.78 1.67
C VAL A 143 18.63 -13.96 2.19
N VAL A 144 18.38 -12.97 3.04
CA VAL A 144 19.44 -12.15 3.66
C VAL A 144 20.37 -13.01 4.51
N GLU A 145 19.83 -13.89 5.35
CA GLU A 145 20.64 -14.78 6.18
C GLU A 145 21.54 -15.68 5.34
N LYS A 146 21.02 -16.25 4.26
CA LYS A 146 21.82 -17.05 3.31
C LYS A 146 22.93 -16.23 2.68
N ARG A 147 22.65 -15.01 2.23
CA ARG A 147 23.67 -14.08 1.67
C ARG A 147 24.76 -13.75 2.68
N ILE A 148 24.40 -13.51 3.94
CA ILE A 148 25.36 -13.25 5.03
C ILE A 148 26.25 -14.48 5.27
N VAL A 149 25.68 -15.68 5.31
CA VAL A 149 26.43 -16.93 5.50
C VAL A 149 27.38 -17.17 4.32
N ASP A 150 26.90 -17.04 3.08
CA ASP A 150 27.72 -17.20 1.87
C ASP A 150 28.88 -16.19 1.84
N ARG A 151 28.64 -14.93 2.22
CA ARG A 151 29.66 -13.89 2.37
C ARG A 151 30.70 -14.23 3.45
N ARG A 152 30.31 -14.90 4.54
CA ARG A 152 31.22 -15.31 5.63
C ARG A 152 32.06 -16.53 5.26
N LEU A 153 31.50 -17.47 4.49
CA LEU A 153 32.18 -18.71 4.10
C LEU A 153 33.25 -18.47 3.03
N ASP A 154 32.94 -17.72 1.98
CA ASP A 154 33.89 -17.38 0.92
C ASP A 154 33.69 -15.92 0.45
N PRO A 155 34.36 -14.97 1.13
CA PRO A 155 34.24 -13.55 0.79
C PRO A 155 34.65 -13.24 -0.64
N GLN A 156 35.63 -13.95 -1.19
CA GLN A 156 36.22 -13.62 -2.49
C GLN A 156 35.35 -14.15 -3.63
N ALA A 157 34.83 -15.37 -3.52
CA ALA A 157 33.85 -15.89 -4.48
C ALA A 157 32.52 -15.11 -4.44
N TYR A 158 32.08 -14.69 -3.25
CA TYR A 158 30.91 -13.84 -3.10
C TYR A 158 31.10 -12.48 -3.79
N MET A 159 32.24 -11.80 -3.57
CA MET A 159 32.53 -10.51 -4.21
C MET A 159 32.72 -10.65 -5.73
N ALA A 160 33.28 -11.77 -6.20
CA ALA A 160 33.37 -12.07 -7.64
C ALA A 160 31.98 -12.26 -8.26
N LYS A 161 31.08 -13.03 -7.62
CA LYS A 161 29.66 -13.14 -8.05
C LYS A 161 28.96 -11.79 -8.03
N LYS A 162 29.22 -10.95 -7.01
CA LYS A 162 28.66 -9.60 -6.88
C LYS A 162 29.12 -8.69 -8.01
N ALA A 163 30.41 -8.74 -8.37
CA ALA A 163 31.00 -7.94 -9.44
C ALA A 163 30.45 -8.34 -10.82
N VAL A 164 30.20 -9.63 -11.05
CA VAL A 164 29.73 -10.16 -12.35
C VAL A 164 28.20 -10.06 -12.50
N GLY A 165 27.42 -10.32 -11.44
CA GLY A 165 25.96 -10.24 -11.49
C GLY A 165 25.42 -8.81 -11.54
N GLY A 166 26.29 -7.81 -11.35
CA GLY A 166 25.92 -6.42 -11.10
C GLY A 166 24.90 -6.28 -9.97
N ASN A 167 24.73 -7.30 -9.12
CA ASN A 167 23.70 -7.36 -8.10
C ASN A 167 24.31 -6.74 -6.85
N ARG A 168 24.07 -5.46 -6.63
CA ARG A 168 24.37 -4.85 -5.33
C ARG A 168 23.32 -5.39 -4.36
N ASP A 169 23.63 -6.49 -3.68
CA ASP A 169 23.02 -6.76 -2.38
C ASP A 169 23.13 -5.46 -1.57
N SER A 170 22.03 -5.06 -0.93
CA SER A 170 21.70 -3.79 -0.27
C SER A 170 22.67 -3.31 0.81
N GLY A 171 23.89 -3.86 0.88
CA GLY A 171 24.84 -3.58 1.95
C GLY A 171 24.28 -4.01 3.30
N GLU A 172 23.49 -5.08 3.31
CA GLU A 172 22.81 -5.57 4.52
C GLU A 172 23.86 -6.10 5.50
N ASP A 173 24.35 -5.22 6.37
CA ASP A 173 25.30 -5.57 7.43
C ASP A 173 24.66 -6.47 8.50
N SER A 174 23.33 -6.48 8.56
CA SER A 174 22.53 -7.27 9.49
C SER A 174 21.33 -7.90 8.81
N LYS A 175 20.92 -9.07 9.30
CA LYS A 175 19.72 -9.80 8.89
C LYS A 175 18.46 -8.93 8.94
N TYR A 176 18.40 -7.96 9.85
CA TYR A 176 17.20 -7.16 10.12
C TYR A 176 17.17 -5.80 9.42
N THR A 177 18.26 -5.39 8.76
CA THR A 177 18.32 -4.13 8.01
C THR A 177 17.17 -3.95 7.00
N PRO A 178 16.73 -4.99 6.25
CA PRO A 178 15.59 -4.87 5.34
C PRO A 178 14.29 -4.42 5.99
N LEU A 179 14.07 -4.72 7.28
CA LEU A 179 12.82 -4.42 7.97
C LEU A 179 12.58 -2.91 8.11
N TYR A 180 13.64 -2.10 8.10
CA TYR A 180 13.50 -0.65 8.05
C TYR A 180 12.81 -0.18 6.76
N GLY A 181 12.89 -0.98 5.68
CA GLY A 181 12.18 -0.74 4.42
C GLY A 181 10.66 -0.84 4.54
N LEU A 182 10.12 -1.34 5.65
CA LEU A 182 8.68 -1.34 5.93
C LEU A 182 8.20 -0.04 6.60
N LEU A 183 9.10 0.77 7.18
CA LEU A 183 8.73 2.03 7.82
C LEU A 183 8.03 3.01 6.86
N PRO A 184 8.49 3.20 5.60
CA PRO A 184 7.80 4.07 4.65
C PRO A 184 6.40 3.58 4.27
N ALA A 185 6.10 2.27 4.45
CA ALA A 185 4.76 1.73 4.27
C ALA A 185 3.83 2.09 5.42
N ILE A 186 4.35 2.19 6.66
CA ILE A 186 3.57 2.43 7.88
C ILE A 186 3.38 3.94 8.12
N LEU A 187 4.41 4.75 7.86
CA LEU A 187 4.42 6.18 8.15
C LEU A 187 3.20 6.95 7.61
N PRO A 188 2.78 6.78 6.33
CA PRO A 188 1.61 7.49 5.81
C PRO A 188 0.34 7.20 6.60
N TRP A 189 0.18 5.98 7.12
CA TRP A 189 -1.00 5.59 7.90
C TRP A 189 -0.98 6.13 9.32
N THR A 190 0.20 6.24 9.93
CA THR A 190 0.37 6.90 11.23
C THR A 190 0.04 8.38 11.17
N LEU A 191 0.08 9.00 9.98
CA LEU A 191 -0.33 10.38 9.75
C LEU A 191 -1.81 10.45 9.31
N LEU A 192 -2.23 9.59 8.37
CA LEU A 192 -3.56 9.63 7.78
C LEU A 192 -4.66 9.29 8.79
N VAL A 193 -4.48 8.25 9.61
CA VAL A 193 -5.51 7.81 10.56
C VAL A 193 -5.80 8.90 11.60
N PRO A 194 -4.80 9.48 12.28
CA PRO A 194 -5.05 10.64 13.15
C PRO A 194 -5.68 11.81 12.40
N TYR A 195 -5.22 12.13 11.18
CA TYR A 195 -5.80 13.22 10.39
C TYR A 195 -7.31 13.02 10.16
N LEU A 196 -7.73 11.83 9.70
CA LEU A 196 -9.15 11.52 9.46
C LEU A 196 -9.97 11.44 10.75
N TYR A 197 -9.38 10.92 11.83
CA TYR A 197 -10.02 10.94 13.14
C TYR A 197 -10.27 12.36 13.65
N MET A 198 -9.32 13.27 13.36
CA MET A 198 -9.40 14.66 13.76
C MET A 198 -10.38 15.49 12.92
N HIS A 199 -10.65 15.05 11.69
CA HIS A 199 -11.51 15.72 10.71
C HIS A 199 -12.59 14.78 10.16
N PRO A 200 -13.62 14.42 10.97
CA PRO A 200 -14.67 13.48 10.55
C PRO A 200 -15.46 13.95 9.33
N ASP A 201 -15.57 15.27 9.11
CA ASP A 201 -16.22 15.83 7.93
C ASP A 201 -15.52 15.43 6.62
N ILE A 202 -14.19 15.28 6.64
CA ILE A 202 -13.41 14.82 5.50
C ILE A 202 -13.63 13.31 5.30
N LEU A 203 -13.61 12.53 6.37
CA LEU A 203 -13.85 11.09 6.31
C LEU A 203 -15.23 10.76 5.75
N GLN A 204 -16.27 11.51 6.11
CA GLN A 204 -17.66 11.18 5.77
C GLN A 204 -18.14 11.81 4.45
N ASN A 205 -17.51 12.90 4.01
CA ASN A 205 -17.97 13.64 2.82
C ASN A 205 -16.91 13.78 1.70
N HIS A 206 -15.61 13.71 2.01
CA HIS A 206 -14.50 13.99 1.08
C HIS A 206 -13.42 12.90 1.05
N LEU A 207 -13.82 11.64 1.25
CA LEU A 207 -12.91 10.49 1.27
C LEU A 207 -12.33 10.15 -0.10
N VAL A 208 -13.04 10.46 -1.20
CA VAL A 208 -12.56 10.14 -2.56
C VAL A 208 -11.23 10.84 -2.88
N PRO A 209 -11.07 12.17 -2.69
CA PRO A 209 -9.77 12.83 -2.81
C PRO A 209 -8.66 12.22 -1.94
N ILE A 210 -8.99 11.78 -0.72
CA ILE A 210 -8.03 11.11 0.18
C ILE A 210 -7.59 9.77 -0.40
N ILE A 211 -8.51 8.96 -0.91
CA ILE A 211 -8.20 7.67 -1.53
C ILE A 211 -7.28 7.87 -2.75
N LEU A 212 -7.57 8.86 -3.60
CA LEU A 212 -6.73 9.19 -4.74
C LEU A 212 -5.34 9.68 -4.31
N PHE A 213 -5.28 10.56 -3.32
CA PHE A 213 -4.02 11.08 -2.77
C PHE A 213 -3.16 9.94 -2.19
N THR A 214 -3.73 9.09 -1.33
CA THR A 214 -3.03 7.95 -0.72
C THR A 214 -2.63 6.91 -1.77
N GLY A 215 -3.45 6.70 -2.80
CA GLY A 215 -3.12 5.86 -3.94
C GLY A 215 -1.89 6.37 -4.69
N ILE A 216 -1.83 7.67 -5.02
CA ILE A 216 -0.68 8.29 -5.67
C ILE A 216 0.55 8.29 -4.75
N LEU A 217 0.36 8.56 -3.45
CA LEU A 217 1.43 8.51 -2.46
C LEU A 217 2.10 7.14 -2.44
N ASN A 218 1.30 6.07 -2.39
CA ASN A 218 1.80 4.70 -2.48
C ASN A 218 2.46 4.41 -3.84
N ALA A 219 1.82 4.84 -4.93
CA ALA A 219 2.34 4.65 -6.27
C ALA A 219 3.72 5.27 -6.46
N TYR A 220 3.94 6.46 -5.88
CA TYR A 220 5.24 7.10 -5.88
C TYR A 220 6.27 6.29 -5.10
N SER A 221 5.95 5.86 -3.87
CA SER A 221 6.87 5.05 -3.06
C SER A 221 7.24 3.72 -3.72
N VAL A 222 6.25 3.00 -4.26
CA VAL A 222 6.48 1.74 -4.96
C VAL A 222 7.25 1.97 -6.26
N GLY A 223 6.88 2.99 -7.03
CA GLY A 223 7.58 3.36 -8.26
C GLY A 223 9.06 3.66 -8.02
N GLN A 224 9.39 4.41 -6.95
CA GLN A 224 10.78 4.65 -6.56
C GLN A 224 11.51 3.34 -6.23
N MET A 225 10.87 2.40 -5.54
CA MET A 225 11.47 1.12 -5.18
C MET A 225 11.73 0.24 -6.39
N ILE A 226 10.81 0.22 -7.35
CA ILE A 226 10.97 -0.50 -8.63
C ILE A 226 12.14 0.11 -9.42
N VAL A 227 12.17 1.44 -9.57
CA VAL A 227 13.27 2.11 -10.26
C VAL A 227 14.59 1.81 -9.56
N ALA A 228 14.63 1.93 -8.23
CA ALA A 228 15.83 1.62 -7.45
C ALA A 228 16.28 0.16 -7.66
N HIS A 229 15.35 -0.79 -7.73
CA HIS A 229 15.65 -2.18 -8.04
C HIS A 229 16.27 -2.35 -9.44
N LEU A 230 15.63 -1.77 -10.46
CA LEU A 230 16.03 -1.92 -11.87
C LEU A 230 17.36 -1.24 -12.17
N VAL A 231 17.57 -0.03 -11.64
CA VAL A 231 18.81 0.73 -11.83
C VAL A 231 19.84 0.49 -10.71
N LYS A 232 19.58 -0.44 -9.80
CA LYS A 232 20.50 -0.92 -8.76
C LYS A 232 20.97 0.19 -7.81
N LEU A 233 20.03 1.06 -7.43
CA LEU A 233 20.19 2.09 -6.40
C LEU A 233 19.77 1.59 -5.02
N ASP A 234 20.17 2.34 -3.99
CA ASP A 234 19.79 2.09 -2.61
C ASP A 234 18.27 2.21 -2.40
N PHE A 235 17.78 1.53 -1.36
CA PHE A 235 16.35 1.50 -1.05
C PHE A 235 15.81 2.92 -0.75
N PRO A 236 14.69 3.33 -1.36
CA PRO A 236 14.12 4.65 -1.16
C PRO A 236 13.29 4.71 0.13
N TYR A 237 13.87 5.25 1.20
CA TYR A 237 13.18 5.40 2.50
C TYR A 237 12.29 6.63 2.61
N HIS A 238 12.44 7.62 1.72
CA HIS A 238 11.81 8.93 1.86
C HIS A 238 10.75 9.16 0.80
N ASN A 239 9.58 9.61 1.24
CA ASN A 239 8.51 10.08 0.37
C ASN A 239 8.09 11.49 0.78
N VAL A 240 8.33 12.46 -0.12
CA VAL A 240 8.02 13.88 0.09
C VAL A 240 6.52 14.15 0.26
N LEU A 241 5.66 13.28 -0.26
CA LEU A 241 4.20 13.39 -0.14
C LEU A 241 3.69 13.16 1.29
N ASN A 242 4.54 12.66 2.20
CA ASN A 242 4.20 12.61 3.62
C ASN A 242 4.22 13.99 4.29
N LEU A 243 4.96 14.97 3.74
CA LEU A 243 5.05 16.32 4.31
C LEU A 243 3.70 17.04 4.38
N PRO A 244 2.91 17.18 3.30
CA PRO A 244 1.60 17.81 3.40
C PRO A 244 0.69 17.09 4.40
N LEU A 245 0.73 15.75 4.44
CA LEU A 245 -0.06 14.99 5.42
C LEU A 245 0.38 15.28 6.87
N ALA A 246 1.69 15.35 7.11
CA ALA A 246 2.24 15.73 8.42
C ALA A 246 1.83 17.16 8.83
N VAL A 247 1.85 18.11 7.89
CA VAL A 247 1.35 19.48 8.13
C VAL A 247 -0.12 19.45 8.58
N GLY A 248 -0.97 18.68 7.90
CA GLY A 248 -2.38 18.55 8.28
C GLY A 248 -2.57 17.96 9.68
N VAL A 249 -1.77 16.95 10.06
CA VAL A 249 -1.82 16.35 11.40
C VAL A 249 -1.36 17.34 12.47
N ILE A 250 -0.21 18.01 12.25
CA ILE A 250 0.33 18.98 13.20
C ILE A 250 -0.67 20.12 13.40
N ASP A 251 -1.24 20.65 12.32
CA ASP A 251 -2.25 21.72 12.36
C ASP A 251 -3.49 21.31 13.16
N GLY A 252 -3.98 20.08 12.97
CA GLY A 252 -5.11 19.52 13.72
C GLY A 252 -4.82 19.28 15.21
N LEU A 253 -3.55 19.11 15.59
CA LEU A 253 -3.12 18.93 16.98
C LEU A 253 -2.98 20.26 17.73
N ILE A 254 -2.68 21.37 17.05
CA ILE A 254 -2.43 22.68 17.68
C ILE A 254 -3.57 23.10 18.64
N PRO A 255 -4.86 23.10 18.24
CA PRO A 255 -5.94 23.47 19.16
C PRO A 255 -6.17 22.44 20.26
N ARG A 256 -5.94 21.15 19.98
CA ARG A 256 -6.14 20.06 20.94
C ARG A 256 -5.09 20.03 22.05
N LEU A 257 -3.88 20.49 21.74
CA LEU A 257 -2.78 20.64 22.70
C LEU A 257 -2.84 21.98 23.46
N GLY A 258 -3.81 22.84 23.16
CA GLY A 258 -3.94 24.16 23.78
C GLY A 258 -2.84 25.15 23.40
N LEU A 259 -2.13 24.90 22.29
CA LEU A 259 -1.04 25.78 21.83
C LEU A 259 -1.57 27.08 21.22
N LEU A 260 -2.67 27.00 20.46
CA LEU A 260 -3.41 28.14 19.91
C LEU A 260 -4.90 27.84 19.93
N GLU A 261 -5.75 28.87 19.99
CA GLU A 261 -7.21 28.71 19.99
C GLU A 261 -7.76 28.17 18.66
N LYS A 262 -7.05 28.40 17.55
CA LYS A 262 -7.47 28.03 16.19
C LYS A 262 -6.33 27.38 15.44
N SER A 263 -6.67 26.47 14.53
CA SER A 263 -5.73 25.91 13.58
C SER A 263 -5.44 26.92 12.44
N PHE A 264 -4.28 26.81 11.81
CA PHE A 264 -3.87 27.68 10.71
C PHE A 264 -4.60 27.36 9.41
N ILE A 265 -4.82 26.07 9.12
CA ILE A 265 -5.62 25.67 7.95
C ILE A 265 -7.08 26.03 8.20
N GLY A 266 -7.54 26.00 9.45
CA GLY A 266 -8.93 26.26 9.82
C GLY A 266 -9.81 25.02 9.74
N THR A 267 -11.12 25.23 9.56
CA THR A 267 -12.15 24.16 9.58
C THR A 267 -13.04 24.22 8.34
N GLY A 268 -13.85 23.18 8.12
CA GLY A 268 -14.83 23.14 7.03
C GLY A 268 -14.19 23.27 5.64
N GLN A 269 -14.57 24.31 4.89
CA GLN A 269 -14.16 24.50 3.50
C GLN A 269 -12.63 24.59 3.32
N ASN A 270 -11.91 25.17 4.28
CA ASN A 270 -10.46 25.27 4.18
C ASN A 270 -9.77 23.90 4.27
N GLN A 271 -10.32 22.98 5.08
CA GLN A 271 -9.81 21.61 5.16
C GLN A 271 -10.06 20.86 3.85
N VAL A 272 -11.22 21.07 3.23
CA VAL A 272 -11.50 20.52 1.89
C VAL A 272 -10.51 21.05 0.87
N ALA A 273 -10.28 22.37 0.83
CA ALA A 273 -9.30 23.00 -0.06
C ALA A 273 -7.88 22.46 0.18
N PHE A 274 -7.51 22.23 1.44
CA PHE A 274 -6.23 21.62 1.80
C PHE A 274 -6.09 20.20 1.26
N VAL A 275 -7.10 19.35 1.40
CA VAL A 275 -7.09 17.98 0.85
C VAL A 275 -6.92 17.99 -0.67
N PHE A 276 -7.64 18.86 -1.39
CA PHE A 276 -7.47 18.99 -2.84
C PHE A 276 -6.10 19.57 -3.23
N THR A 277 -5.52 20.44 -2.41
CA THR A 277 -4.15 20.93 -2.60
C THR A 277 -3.14 19.79 -2.43
N CYS A 278 -3.31 18.94 -1.42
CA CYS A 278 -2.48 17.75 -1.23
C CYS A 278 -2.57 16.81 -2.44
N LEU A 279 -3.79 16.57 -2.95
CA LEU A 279 -4.02 15.77 -4.14
C LEU A 279 -3.34 16.39 -5.39
N GLY A 280 -3.51 17.69 -5.62
CA GLY A 280 -2.88 18.38 -6.74
C GLY A 280 -1.35 18.32 -6.68
N LEU A 281 -0.78 18.50 -5.49
CA LEU A 281 0.67 18.37 -5.25
C LEU A 281 1.13 16.92 -5.50
N ALA A 282 0.36 15.92 -5.06
CA ALA A 282 0.66 14.51 -5.34
C ALA A 282 0.66 14.20 -6.84
N VAL A 283 -0.34 14.68 -7.58
CA VAL A 283 -0.41 14.54 -9.04
C VAL A 283 0.81 15.20 -9.70
N GLY A 284 1.19 16.41 -9.28
CA GLY A 284 2.34 17.13 -9.84
C GLY A 284 3.66 16.41 -9.59
N ILE A 285 3.93 15.98 -8.36
CA ILE A 285 5.16 15.29 -7.99
C ILE A 285 5.24 13.92 -8.67
N TYR A 286 4.16 13.15 -8.62
CA TYR A 286 4.12 11.84 -9.26
C TYR A 286 4.20 11.93 -10.79
N GLY A 287 3.49 12.89 -11.40
CA GLY A 287 3.56 13.15 -12.83
C GLY A 287 4.97 13.52 -13.28
N SER A 288 5.67 14.37 -12.52
CA SER A 288 7.08 14.70 -12.77
C SER A 288 7.98 13.47 -12.70
N PHE A 289 7.78 12.61 -11.70
CA PHE A 289 8.50 11.35 -11.58
C PHE A 289 8.29 10.44 -12.79
N VAL A 290 7.04 10.22 -13.23
CA VAL A 290 6.74 9.38 -14.39
C VAL A 290 7.37 9.93 -15.67
N VAL A 291 7.33 11.24 -15.88
CA VAL A 291 7.94 11.90 -17.04
C VAL A 291 9.48 11.80 -17.02
N SER A 292 10.09 11.65 -15.85
CA SER A 292 11.55 11.51 -15.73
C SER A 292 12.10 10.12 -16.07
N LEU A 293 11.25 9.08 -16.08
CA LEU A 293 11.66 7.69 -16.31
C LEU A 293 12.37 7.46 -17.67
N PRO A 294 11.87 7.99 -18.80
CA PRO A 294 12.52 7.82 -20.10
C PRO A 294 13.93 8.42 -20.15
N THR A 295 14.14 9.55 -19.46
CA THR A 295 15.43 10.24 -19.39
C THR A 295 16.47 9.43 -18.63
N PHE A 296 16.05 8.67 -17.61
CA PHE A 296 16.95 7.76 -16.88
C PHE A 296 17.39 6.57 -17.75
N ASP A 297 16.51 6.06 -18.60
CA ASP A 297 16.82 4.92 -19.48
C ASP A 297 17.87 5.31 -20.54
N GLU A 298 17.70 6.44 -21.22
CA GLU A 298 18.67 6.98 -22.19
C GLU A 298 20.07 7.19 -21.56
N TYR A 299 20.12 7.74 -20.34
CA TYR A 299 21.39 7.96 -19.65
C TYR A 299 22.05 6.65 -19.22
N SER A 300 21.26 5.67 -18.75
CA SER A 300 21.80 4.37 -18.34
C SER A 300 22.36 3.56 -19.51
N MET A 301 21.78 3.72 -20.71
CA MET A 301 22.27 3.09 -21.94
C MET A 301 23.54 3.75 -22.49
N ALA A 302 23.70 5.06 -22.33
CA ALA A 302 24.89 5.78 -22.79
C ALA A 302 26.17 5.45 -21.97
N TYR A 303 26.01 4.89 -20.76
CA TYR A 303 27.09 4.61 -19.82
C TYR A 303 27.29 3.12 -19.48
N ARG A 304 26.73 2.20 -20.29
CA ARG A 304 27.08 0.76 -20.28
C ARG A 304 28.13 0.47 -21.35
#